data_AF-A0A9D1DFU3-F1
#
_entry.id   AF-A0A9D1DFU3-F1
#
_cell.length_a   1.000
_cell.length_b   1.000
_cell.length_c   1.000
_cell.angle_alpha   90.00
_cell.angle_beta   90.00
_cell.angle_gamma   90.00
#
_symmetry.space_group_name_H-M   'P 1'
#
loop_
_entity.id
_entity.type
_entity.pdbx_description
1 polymer ?
#
loop_
_entity_poly.entity_id
_entity_poly.type
_entity_poly.pdbx_seq_one_letter_code
_entity_poly.pdbx_strand_id
1 'polypeptide(L)'
;ELGPLAGLDQHSPYHQYDVWEHTLHALEHTANDPELRLAVLLHDIGKPLCKSVDANGGCHFRGHQEAGAAIAKRICERLRLSRQMTEHVTALVRCHDFSVACGEANVRRWLNRLGVPLYRKLLEVNRADTLAHASPAFRRLPILVQAEEDLERIEREGQCWSLDRLAVNGRDLAAYAQGPALGKLLHRLLDAVIDGDCPNDHDALMALAARLVSQPSG
;
A
#
# COMPACT_ATOMS: atom_id res chain seq x y z
N GLU A 1 -21.47 -1.57 -13.28
CA GLU A 1 -20.68 -0.64 -12.44
C GLU A 1 -19.55 0.05 -13.22
N LEU A 2 -18.97 -0.58 -14.26
CA LEU A 2 -17.86 -0.01 -15.04
C LEU A 2 -18.25 0.99 -16.14
N GLY A 3 -19.52 1.01 -16.57
CA GLY A 3 -20.00 1.90 -17.64
C GLY A 3 -19.59 3.38 -17.51
N PRO A 4 -19.63 3.99 -16.30
CA PRO A 4 -19.20 5.37 -16.09
C PRO A 4 -17.71 5.67 -16.33
N LEU A 5 -16.86 4.65 -16.52
CA LEU A 5 -15.44 4.86 -16.86
C LEU A 5 -15.25 5.22 -18.34
N ALA A 6 -16.13 4.73 -19.21
CA ALA A 6 -16.05 4.98 -20.64
C ALA A 6 -16.36 6.46 -20.95
N GLY A 7 -15.48 7.11 -21.70
CA GLY A 7 -15.55 8.54 -22.00
C GLY A 7 -15.23 9.46 -20.82
N LEU A 8 -14.79 8.92 -19.68
CA LEU A 8 -14.37 9.75 -18.54
C LEU A 8 -12.98 10.34 -18.82
N ASP A 9 -12.96 11.52 -19.43
CA ASP A 9 -11.72 12.25 -19.70
C ASP A 9 -11.02 12.66 -18.39
N GLN A 10 -9.72 12.37 -18.32
CA GLN A 10 -8.82 12.61 -17.19
C GLN A 10 -8.07 13.94 -17.31
N HIS A 11 -8.07 14.55 -18.49
CA HIS A 11 -7.50 15.87 -18.81
C HIS A 11 -6.28 16.25 -17.95
N SER A 12 -5.20 15.47 -18.10
CA SER A 12 -3.95 15.67 -17.38
C SER A 12 -2.75 15.23 -18.24
N PRO A 13 -1.55 15.80 -18.03
CA PRO A 13 -0.36 15.50 -18.85
C PRO A 13 0.16 14.06 -18.67
N TYR A 14 -0.39 13.32 -17.71
CA TYR A 14 0.00 11.94 -17.40
C TYR A 14 -0.91 10.90 -18.05
N HIS A 15 -2.04 11.31 -18.63
CA HIS A 15 -2.99 10.37 -19.23
C HIS A 15 -3.15 10.68 -20.72
N GLN A 16 -3.22 9.61 -21.51
CA GLN A 16 -3.44 9.67 -22.96
C GLN A 16 -4.77 9.01 -23.36
N TYR A 17 -5.51 8.47 -22.38
CA TYR A 17 -6.71 7.68 -22.53
C TYR A 17 -7.80 8.16 -21.56
N ASP A 18 -9.06 7.87 -21.89
CA ASP A 18 -10.11 7.89 -20.88
C ASP A 18 -9.87 6.80 -19.81
N VAL A 19 -10.63 6.84 -18.71
CA VAL A 19 -10.42 5.90 -17.59
C VAL A 19 -10.65 4.43 -18.01
N TRP A 20 -11.56 4.16 -18.93
CA TRP A 20 -11.84 2.79 -19.39
C TRP A 20 -10.71 2.25 -20.28
N GLU A 21 -10.29 3.01 -21.28
CA GLU A 21 -9.18 2.66 -22.16
C GLU A 21 -7.86 2.53 -21.38
N HIS A 22 -7.61 3.43 -20.43
CA HIS A 22 -6.49 3.31 -19.48
C HIS A 22 -6.53 1.98 -18.73
N THR A 23 -7.69 1.60 -18.19
CA THR A 23 -7.88 0.33 -17.48
C THR A 23 -7.60 -0.87 -18.37
N LEU A 24 -8.01 -0.84 -19.64
CA LEU A 24 -7.74 -1.91 -20.60
C LEU A 24 -6.24 -2.05 -20.89
N HIS A 25 -5.54 -0.94 -21.13
CA HIS A 25 -4.09 -0.96 -21.33
C HIS A 25 -3.34 -1.44 -20.07
N ALA A 26 -3.78 -1.06 -18.87
CA ALA A 26 -3.20 -1.59 -17.64
C ALA A 26 -3.38 -3.11 -17.54
N LEU A 27 -4.54 -3.63 -17.95
CA LEU A 27 -4.81 -5.08 -17.98
C LEU A 27 -3.93 -5.85 -18.99
N GLU A 28 -3.46 -5.22 -20.07
CA GLU A 28 -2.52 -5.80 -21.02
C GLU A 28 -1.13 -6.00 -20.40
N HIS A 29 -0.76 -5.14 -19.45
CA HIS A 29 0.49 -5.20 -18.70
C HIS A 29 0.42 -6.02 -17.40
N THR A 30 -0.74 -6.63 -17.11
CA THR A 30 -0.96 -7.39 -15.87
C THR A 30 -0.79 -8.89 -16.11
N ALA A 31 -0.07 -9.57 -15.21
CA ALA A 31 0.07 -11.03 -15.23
C ALA A 31 -1.29 -11.75 -15.22
N ASN A 32 -1.31 -13.01 -15.67
CA ASN A 32 -2.52 -13.84 -15.69
C ASN A 32 -2.85 -14.43 -14.29
N ASP A 33 -2.93 -13.57 -13.28
CA ASP A 33 -3.38 -13.88 -11.92
C ASP A 33 -4.77 -13.26 -11.70
N PRO A 34 -5.81 -14.05 -11.36
CA PRO A 34 -7.17 -13.54 -11.24
C PRO A 34 -7.35 -12.41 -10.22
N GLU A 35 -6.59 -12.43 -9.13
CA GLU A 35 -6.66 -11.41 -8.08
C GLU A 35 -6.04 -10.09 -8.56
N LEU A 36 -4.88 -10.15 -9.22
CA LEU A 36 -4.25 -8.98 -9.86
C LEU A 36 -5.12 -8.41 -10.96
N ARG A 37 -5.61 -9.24 -11.89
CA ARG A 37 -6.46 -8.76 -13.00
C ARG A 37 -7.75 -8.13 -12.48
N LEU A 38 -8.34 -8.68 -11.42
CA LEU A 38 -9.52 -8.08 -10.81
C LEU A 38 -9.20 -6.77 -10.09
N ALA A 39 -8.07 -6.67 -9.40
CA ALA A 39 -7.63 -5.43 -8.79
C ALA A 39 -7.37 -4.33 -9.84
N VAL A 40 -6.68 -4.64 -10.93
CA VAL A 40 -6.43 -3.70 -12.04
C VAL A 40 -7.72 -3.35 -12.77
N LEU A 41 -8.65 -4.28 -12.99
CA LEU A 41 -9.95 -3.95 -13.57
C LEU A 41 -10.75 -2.92 -12.73
N LEU A 42 -10.51 -2.90 -11.41
CA LEU A 42 -11.28 -2.09 -10.47
C LEU A 42 -10.51 -0.90 -9.87
N HIS A 43 -9.21 -0.73 -10.18
CA HIS A 43 -8.35 0.25 -9.49
C HIS A 43 -8.93 1.67 -9.55
N ASP A 44 -9.41 2.06 -10.74
CA ASP A 44 -9.94 3.39 -11.01
C ASP A 44 -11.46 3.51 -10.93
N ILE A 45 -12.16 2.47 -10.45
CA ILE A 45 -13.64 2.45 -10.45
C ILE A 45 -14.27 3.58 -9.62
N GLY A 46 -13.49 4.18 -8.71
CA GLY A 46 -13.89 5.33 -7.90
C GLY A 46 -13.80 6.69 -8.60
N LYS A 47 -13.03 6.82 -9.69
CA LYS A 47 -12.80 8.12 -10.38
C LYS A 47 -14.09 8.87 -10.75
N PRO A 48 -15.16 8.24 -11.28
CA PRO A 48 -16.40 8.93 -11.60
C PRO A 48 -17.03 9.68 -10.42
N LEU A 49 -16.87 9.17 -9.19
CA LEU A 49 -17.45 9.78 -7.98
C LEU A 49 -16.57 10.89 -7.39
N CYS A 50 -15.31 10.97 -7.81
CA CYS A 50 -14.29 11.82 -7.20
C CYS A 50 -13.76 12.89 -8.16
N LYS A 51 -14.32 13.00 -9.37
CA LYS A 51 -13.89 13.98 -10.36
C LYS A 51 -14.13 15.41 -9.86
N SER A 52 -13.08 16.21 -9.83
CA SER A 52 -13.12 17.66 -9.69
C SER A 52 -12.28 18.31 -10.78
N VAL A 53 -12.57 19.57 -11.11
CA VAL A 53 -11.89 20.32 -12.16
C VAL A 53 -11.29 21.58 -11.54
N ASP A 54 -10.02 21.85 -11.81
CA ASP A 54 -9.35 23.06 -11.35
C ASP A 54 -9.59 24.27 -12.27
N ALA A 55 -9.10 25.43 -11.88
CA ALA A 55 -9.28 26.68 -12.62
C ALA A 55 -8.67 26.67 -14.03
N ASN A 56 -7.71 25.77 -14.29
CA ASN A 56 -7.06 25.62 -15.59
C ASN A 56 -7.71 24.50 -16.43
N GLY A 57 -8.81 23.91 -15.95
CA GLY A 57 -9.51 22.81 -16.60
C GLY A 57 -8.92 21.43 -16.31
N GLY A 58 -7.86 21.32 -15.51
CA GLY A 58 -7.25 20.04 -15.15
C GLY A 58 -8.18 19.21 -14.26
N CYS A 59 -8.32 17.91 -14.56
CA CYS A 59 -9.15 17.04 -13.75
C CYS A 59 -8.34 16.39 -12.61
N HIS A 60 -8.96 16.31 -11.44
CA HIS A 60 -8.41 15.68 -10.24
C HIS A 60 -9.39 14.63 -9.73
N PHE A 61 -8.85 13.56 -9.12
CA PHE A 61 -9.64 12.43 -8.60
C PHE A 61 -9.27 12.12 -7.15
N ARG A 62 -9.26 13.15 -6.28
CA ARG A 62 -8.79 12.99 -4.90
C ARG A 62 -9.71 12.04 -4.13
N GLY A 63 -9.14 11.02 -3.50
CA GLY A 63 -9.87 10.02 -2.71
C GLY A 63 -10.56 8.93 -3.55
N HIS A 64 -10.28 8.86 -4.85
CA HIS A 64 -10.87 7.82 -5.71
C HIS A 64 -10.45 6.41 -5.28
N GLN A 65 -9.29 6.25 -4.66
CA GLN A 65 -8.82 4.97 -4.15
C GLN A 65 -9.67 4.47 -2.96
N GLU A 66 -10.12 5.34 -2.04
CA GLU A 66 -11.05 4.95 -0.97
C GLU A 66 -12.44 4.64 -1.51
N ALA A 67 -12.97 5.50 -2.39
CA ALA A 67 -14.27 5.29 -3.01
C ALA A 67 -14.27 4.01 -3.87
N GLY A 68 -13.21 3.80 -4.64
CA GLY A 68 -12.96 2.63 -5.47
C GLY A 68 -12.91 1.36 -4.64
N ALA A 69 -12.16 1.36 -3.53
CA ALA A 69 -12.11 0.21 -2.62
C ALA A 69 -13.48 -0.16 -2.04
N ALA A 70 -14.31 0.83 -1.69
CA ALA A 70 -15.67 0.58 -1.21
C ALA A 70 -16.59 0.01 -2.31
N ILE A 71 -16.42 0.41 -3.57
CA ILE A 71 -17.11 -0.18 -4.71
C ILE A 71 -16.61 -1.61 -4.97
N ALA A 72 -15.29 -1.80 -5.02
CA ALA A 72 -14.65 -3.10 -5.28
C ALA A 72 -15.07 -4.15 -4.27
N LYS A 73 -15.10 -3.80 -2.97
CA LYS A 73 -15.59 -4.68 -1.90
C LYS A 73 -17.02 -5.15 -2.17
N ARG A 74 -17.94 -4.23 -2.47
CA ARG A 74 -19.35 -4.56 -2.75
C ARG A 74 -19.50 -5.45 -3.99
N ILE A 75 -18.69 -5.22 -5.02
CA ILE A 75 -18.65 -6.06 -6.23
C ILE A 75 -18.19 -7.48 -5.86
N CYS A 76 -17.09 -7.61 -5.12
CA CYS A 76 -16.54 -8.91 -4.70
C CYS A 76 -17.55 -9.70 -3.84
N GLU A 77 -18.21 -9.02 -2.89
CA GLU A 77 -19.25 -9.62 -2.05
C GLU A 77 -20.47 -10.06 -2.87
N ARG A 78 -20.93 -9.23 -3.82
CA ARG A 78 -22.04 -9.57 -4.73
C ARG A 78 -21.71 -10.77 -5.61
N LEU A 79 -20.45 -10.88 -6.05
CA LEU A 79 -19.94 -12.01 -6.83
C LEU A 79 -19.61 -13.24 -5.96
N ARG A 80 -19.75 -13.14 -4.63
CA ARG A 80 -19.45 -14.21 -3.66
C ARG A 80 -18.02 -14.74 -3.76
N LEU A 81 -17.07 -13.86 -4.01
CA LEU A 81 -15.65 -14.21 -3.98
C LEU A 81 -15.22 -14.61 -2.57
N SER A 82 -14.09 -15.30 -2.46
CA SER A 82 -13.55 -15.67 -1.16
C SER A 82 -13.26 -14.43 -0.31
N ARG A 83 -13.29 -14.59 1.01
CA ARG A 83 -12.94 -13.52 1.95
C ARG A 83 -11.54 -12.96 1.65
N GLN A 84 -10.57 -13.85 1.44
CA GLN A 84 -9.20 -13.49 1.10
C GLN A 84 -9.13 -12.64 -0.18
N MET A 85 -9.75 -13.10 -1.27
CA MET A 85 -9.74 -12.37 -2.53
C MET A 85 -10.41 -11.00 -2.40
N THR A 86 -11.52 -10.93 -1.66
CA THR A 86 -12.22 -9.67 -1.39
C THR A 86 -11.33 -8.70 -0.61
N GLU A 87 -10.66 -9.17 0.44
CA GLU A 87 -9.75 -8.35 1.26
C GLU A 87 -8.55 -7.87 0.43
N HIS A 88 -7.92 -8.76 -0.33
CA HIS A 88 -6.76 -8.44 -1.17
C HIS A 88 -7.10 -7.46 -2.30
N VAL A 89 -8.14 -7.73 -3.10
CA VAL A 89 -8.57 -6.83 -4.18
C VAL A 89 -8.93 -5.46 -3.62
N THR A 90 -9.67 -5.41 -2.51
CA THR A 90 -10.04 -4.14 -1.86
C THR A 90 -8.81 -3.38 -1.39
N ALA A 91 -7.81 -4.07 -0.84
CA ALA A 91 -6.56 -3.46 -0.39
C ALA A 91 -5.70 -2.95 -1.56
N LEU A 92 -5.58 -3.72 -2.64
CA LEU A 92 -4.86 -3.31 -3.83
C LEU A 92 -5.51 -2.07 -4.48
N VAL A 93 -6.83 -2.08 -4.66
CA VAL A 93 -7.57 -0.90 -5.16
C VAL A 93 -7.41 0.29 -4.23
N ARG A 94 -7.42 0.10 -2.91
CA ARG A 94 -7.20 1.21 -1.96
C ARG A 94 -5.79 1.79 -2.07
N CYS A 95 -4.80 0.96 -2.38
CA CYS A 95 -3.39 1.33 -2.30
C CYS A 95 -2.75 1.71 -3.62
N HIS A 96 -3.39 1.45 -4.75
CA HIS A 96 -2.77 1.55 -6.08
C HIS A 96 -2.22 2.95 -6.40
N ASP A 97 -2.87 4.05 -6.03
CA ASP A 97 -2.37 5.41 -6.32
C ASP A 97 -1.50 5.99 -5.18
N PHE A 98 -1.24 5.22 -4.11
CA PHE A 98 -0.26 5.67 -3.13
C PHE A 98 1.14 5.61 -3.73
N SER A 99 1.91 6.68 -3.53
CA SER A 99 3.31 6.72 -3.97
C SER A 99 4.11 5.64 -3.26
N VAL A 100 4.39 4.55 -3.96
CA VAL A 100 5.38 3.57 -3.53
C VAL A 100 6.75 4.23 -3.62
N ALA A 101 7.30 4.60 -2.46
CA ALA A 101 8.67 5.07 -2.35
C ALA A 101 9.62 3.89 -2.16
N CYS A 102 10.79 3.95 -2.80
CA CYS A 102 11.89 3.03 -2.52
C CYS A 102 12.59 3.40 -1.20
N GLY A 103 13.51 2.55 -0.77
CA GLY A 103 14.20 2.59 0.51
C GLY A 103 13.60 1.58 1.49
N GLU A 104 14.46 0.83 2.17
CA GLU A 104 14.05 -0.28 3.04
C GLU A 104 13.06 0.12 4.13
N ALA A 105 13.20 1.30 4.75
CA ALA A 105 12.22 1.78 5.74
C ALA A 105 10.81 1.92 5.14
N ASN A 106 10.70 2.47 3.92
CA ASN A 106 9.43 2.61 3.21
C ASN A 106 8.84 1.24 2.87
N VAL A 107 9.67 0.31 2.40
CA VAL A 107 9.24 -1.06 2.10
C VAL A 107 8.80 -1.78 3.37
N ARG A 108 9.54 -1.68 4.48
CA ARG A 108 9.16 -2.26 5.77
C ARG A 108 7.82 -1.71 6.29
N ARG A 109 7.52 -0.42 6.10
CA ARG A 109 6.18 0.14 6.41
C ARG A 109 5.07 -0.51 5.56
N TRP A 110 5.34 -0.74 4.27
CA TRP A 110 4.41 -1.47 3.40
C TRP A 110 4.23 -2.93 3.81
N LEU A 111 5.31 -3.61 4.16
CA LEU A 111 5.26 -4.99 4.65
C LEU A 111 4.51 -5.10 5.97
N ASN A 112 4.69 -4.15 6.89
CA ASN A 112 3.91 -4.08 8.12
C ASN A 112 2.40 -3.99 7.85
N ARG A 113 2.01 -3.25 6.79
CA ARG A 113 0.61 -3.02 6.43
C ARG A 113 -0.02 -4.16 5.63
N LEU A 114 0.70 -4.74 4.68
CA LEU A 114 0.15 -5.65 3.67
C LEU A 114 0.73 -7.07 3.74
N GLY A 115 1.87 -7.24 4.41
CA GLY A 115 2.69 -8.43 4.27
C GLY A 115 3.33 -8.54 2.88
N VAL A 116 4.26 -9.49 2.76
CA VAL A 116 5.04 -9.69 1.54
C VAL A 116 4.19 -10.07 0.32
N PRO A 117 3.27 -11.05 0.39
CA PRO A 117 2.56 -11.51 -0.81
C PRO A 117 1.74 -10.42 -1.48
N LEU A 118 1.04 -9.61 -0.68
CA LEU A 118 0.17 -8.56 -1.18
C LEU A 118 0.97 -7.30 -1.60
N TYR A 119 2.11 -7.03 -0.95
CA TYR A 119 3.00 -5.95 -1.39
C TYR A 119 3.62 -6.22 -2.77
N ARG A 120 4.03 -7.45 -3.08
CA ARG A 120 4.46 -7.83 -4.43
C ARG A 120 3.38 -7.54 -5.47
N LYS A 121 2.14 -7.93 -5.17
CA LYS A 121 0.98 -7.64 -6.02
C LYS A 121 0.73 -6.14 -6.19
N LEU A 122 0.94 -5.34 -5.13
CA LEU A 122 0.85 -3.88 -5.23
C LEU A 122 1.88 -3.32 -6.21
N LEU A 123 3.15 -3.77 -6.14
CA LEU A 123 4.18 -3.37 -7.11
C LEU A 123 3.80 -3.70 -8.56
N GLU A 124 3.19 -4.86 -8.78
CA GLU A 124 2.69 -5.25 -10.11
C GLU A 124 1.52 -4.37 -10.58
N VAL A 125 0.55 -4.09 -9.72
CA VAL A 125 -0.56 -3.16 -10.02
C VAL A 125 0.00 -1.77 -10.37
N ASN A 126 0.92 -1.25 -9.58
CA ASN A 126 1.57 0.04 -9.83
C ASN A 126 2.34 0.06 -11.15
N ARG A 127 3.02 -1.04 -11.49
CA ARG A 127 3.77 -1.18 -12.75
C ARG A 127 2.82 -1.19 -13.94
N ALA A 128 1.76 -1.99 -13.89
CA ALA A 128 0.76 -2.09 -14.93
C ALA A 128 0.05 -0.75 -15.19
N ASP A 129 -0.38 -0.07 -14.12
CA ASP A 129 -0.96 1.28 -14.17
C ASP A 129 0.02 2.30 -14.77
N THR A 130 1.27 2.31 -14.31
CA THR A 130 2.32 3.20 -14.84
C THR A 130 2.57 2.99 -16.33
N LEU A 131 2.51 1.76 -16.82
CA LEU A 131 2.74 1.44 -18.24
C LEU A 131 1.54 1.84 -19.14
N ALA A 132 0.34 1.98 -18.58
CA ALA A 132 -0.84 2.49 -19.31
C ALA A 132 -0.86 4.02 -19.44
N HIS A 133 -0.11 4.73 -18.59
CA HIS A 133 0.02 6.18 -18.63
C HIS A 133 0.88 6.70 -19.81
N ALA A 134 0.81 8.01 -20.03
CA ALA A 134 1.73 8.71 -20.92
C ALA A 134 3.17 8.71 -20.37
N SER A 135 4.16 8.92 -21.26
CA SER A 135 5.59 8.83 -20.94
C SER A 135 6.07 9.62 -19.71
N PRO A 136 5.51 10.79 -19.32
CA PRO A 136 5.92 11.47 -18.10
C PRO A 136 5.74 10.65 -16.82
N ALA A 137 4.82 9.68 -16.81
CA ALA A 137 4.58 8.79 -15.67
C ALA A 137 5.69 7.73 -15.51
N PHE A 138 6.43 7.39 -16.58
CA PHE A 138 7.44 6.31 -16.57
C PHE A 138 8.61 6.59 -15.62
N ARG A 139 8.77 7.84 -15.16
CA ARG A 139 9.67 8.19 -14.03
C ARG A 139 9.40 7.39 -12.75
N ARG A 140 8.21 6.79 -12.60
CA ARG A 140 7.85 5.90 -11.49
C ARG A 140 8.50 4.51 -11.61
N LEU A 141 8.79 4.03 -12.82
CA LEU A 141 9.27 2.65 -13.04
C LEU A 141 10.59 2.34 -12.32
N PRO A 142 11.64 3.19 -12.36
CA PRO A 142 12.87 2.92 -11.63
C PRO A 142 12.66 2.85 -10.11
N ILE A 143 11.69 3.61 -9.57
CA ILE A 143 11.34 3.59 -8.14
C ILE A 143 10.73 2.23 -7.77
N LEU A 144 9.84 1.69 -8.62
CA LEU A 144 9.24 0.38 -8.42
C LEU A 144 10.27 -0.75 -8.49
N VAL A 145 11.25 -0.65 -9.40
CA VAL A 145 12.37 -1.60 -9.49
C VAL A 145 13.20 -1.55 -8.21
N GLN A 146 13.59 -0.36 -7.75
CA GLN A 146 14.37 -0.22 -6.53
C GLN A 146 13.61 -0.74 -5.29
N ALA A 147 12.29 -0.51 -5.22
CA ALA A 147 11.45 -1.03 -4.14
C ALA A 147 11.37 -2.57 -4.13
N GLU A 148 11.41 -3.21 -5.30
CA GLU A 148 11.49 -4.66 -5.43
C GLU A 148 12.85 -5.20 -4.94
N GLU A 149 13.96 -4.53 -5.30
CA GLU A 149 15.30 -4.89 -4.79
C GLU A 149 15.42 -4.71 -3.26
N ASP A 150 14.81 -3.66 -2.72
CA ASP A 150 14.77 -3.42 -1.27
C ASP A 150 13.94 -4.50 -0.55
N LEU A 151 12.82 -4.93 -1.14
CA LEU A 151 12.05 -6.08 -0.64
C LEU A 151 12.91 -7.34 -0.58
N GLU A 152 13.62 -7.65 -1.66
CA GLU A 152 14.52 -8.82 -1.69
C GLU A 152 15.61 -8.72 -0.63
N ARG A 153 16.15 -7.52 -0.39
CA ARG A 153 17.14 -7.29 0.66
C ARG A 153 16.57 -7.52 2.05
N ILE A 154 15.40 -6.97 2.34
CA ILE A 154 14.68 -7.15 3.60
C ILE A 154 14.42 -8.63 3.89
N GLU A 155 13.98 -9.40 2.88
CA GLU A 155 13.72 -10.83 3.07
C GLU A 155 15.01 -11.63 3.27
N ARG A 156 16.06 -11.35 2.49
CA ARG A 156 17.36 -12.02 2.60
C ARG A 156 18.02 -11.80 3.95
N GLU A 157 17.92 -10.57 4.47
CA GLU A 157 18.53 -10.18 5.74
C GLU A 157 17.62 -10.44 6.94
N GLY A 158 16.38 -10.88 6.71
CA GLY A 158 15.42 -11.18 7.78
C GLY A 158 15.03 -9.95 8.60
N GLN A 159 15.02 -8.76 8.00
CA GLN A 159 14.78 -7.52 8.72
C GLN A 159 13.38 -7.48 9.37
N CYS A 160 13.26 -6.73 10.46
CA CYS A 160 12.03 -6.65 11.24
C CYS A 160 11.05 -5.61 10.67
N TRP A 161 9.83 -6.06 10.38
CA TRP A 161 8.73 -5.21 9.92
C TRP A 161 7.38 -5.60 10.53
N SER A 162 7.36 -6.52 11.49
CA SER A 162 6.16 -7.01 12.15
C SER A 162 6.46 -7.45 13.58
N LEU A 163 5.43 -7.51 14.42
CA LEU A 163 5.58 -7.84 15.84
C LEU A 163 6.15 -9.24 16.09
N ASP A 164 5.86 -10.21 15.23
CA ASP A 164 6.41 -11.57 15.28
C ASP A 164 7.92 -11.62 14.96
N ARG A 165 8.47 -10.55 14.38
CA ARG A 165 9.91 -10.41 14.07
C ARG A 165 10.64 -9.49 15.06
N LEU A 166 9.92 -8.86 15.99
CA LEU A 166 10.50 -7.95 16.96
C LEU A 166 11.34 -8.76 17.96
N ALA A 167 12.54 -8.28 18.29
CA ALA A 167 13.47 -8.98 19.17
C ALA A 167 13.02 -8.99 20.65
N VAL A 168 11.96 -8.24 20.98
CA VAL A 168 11.26 -8.27 22.28
C VAL A 168 9.80 -8.64 22.09
N ASN A 169 9.23 -9.26 23.10
CA ASN A 169 7.82 -9.64 23.13
C ASN A 169 7.14 -9.13 24.41
N GLY A 170 5.85 -9.47 24.57
CA GLY A 170 5.06 -9.01 25.70
C GLY A 170 5.57 -9.47 27.07
N ARG A 171 6.27 -10.61 27.15
CA ARG A 171 6.83 -11.09 28.42
C ARG A 171 8.01 -10.24 28.87
N ASP A 172 8.87 -9.85 27.94
CA ASP A 172 10.04 -9.02 28.22
C ASP A 172 9.60 -7.65 28.76
N LEU A 173 8.50 -7.12 28.21
CA LEU A 173 7.98 -5.79 28.54
C LEU A 173 6.91 -5.77 29.64
N ALA A 174 6.62 -6.90 30.30
CA ALA A 174 5.53 -7.02 31.28
C ALA A 174 5.72 -6.11 32.51
N ALA A 175 6.96 -5.75 32.84
CA ALA A 175 7.28 -4.80 33.91
C ALA A 175 7.03 -3.32 33.52
N TYR A 176 6.94 -3.02 32.22
CA TYR A 176 6.83 -1.65 31.70
C TYR A 176 5.38 -1.27 31.38
N ALA A 177 4.56 -2.22 30.92
CA ALA A 177 3.17 -1.99 30.58
C ALA A 177 2.36 -3.29 30.61
N GLN A 178 1.04 -3.18 30.74
CA GLN A 178 0.11 -4.31 30.69
C GLN A 178 -1.10 -4.01 29.80
N GLY A 179 -1.75 -5.07 29.31
CA GLY A 179 -2.99 -4.97 28.52
C GLY A 179 -2.84 -4.08 27.27
N PRO A 180 -3.80 -3.19 26.96
CA PRO A 180 -3.73 -2.32 25.79
C PRO A 180 -2.49 -1.40 25.75
N ALA A 181 -1.95 -1.01 26.90
CA ALA A 181 -0.75 -0.17 26.96
C ALA A 181 0.50 -0.94 26.49
N LEU A 182 0.60 -2.25 26.80
CA LEU A 182 1.68 -3.11 26.32
C LEU A 182 1.63 -3.25 24.80
N GLY A 183 0.44 -3.43 24.24
CA GLY A 183 0.26 -3.43 22.79
C GLY A 183 0.76 -2.13 22.15
N LYS A 184 0.38 -0.96 22.70
CA LYS A 184 0.87 0.34 22.21
C LYS A 184 2.38 0.48 22.31
N LEU A 185 2.99 0.02 23.41
CA LEU A 185 4.45 0.05 23.58
C LEU A 185 5.15 -0.80 22.52
N LEU A 186 4.70 -2.04 22.30
CA LEU A 186 5.24 -2.93 21.27
C LEU A 186 5.17 -2.30 19.86
N HIS A 187 4.05 -1.64 19.52
CA HIS A 187 3.93 -0.96 18.23
C HIS A 187 4.88 0.24 18.13
N ARG A 188 5.04 1.05 19.18
CA ARG A 188 6.00 2.16 19.18
C ARG A 188 7.45 1.69 19.00
N LEU A 189 7.80 0.57 19.62
CA LEU A 189 9.12 -0.04 19.43
C LEU A 189 9.30 -0.56 18.00
N LEU A 190 8.28 -1.21 17.45
CA LEU A 190 8.30 -1.65 16.06
C LEU A 190 8.41 -0.47 15.08
N ASP A 191 7.68 0.61 15.31
CA ASP A 191 7.75 1.82 14.49
C ASP A 191 9.19 2.40 14.50
N ALA A 192 9.81 2.49 15.68
CA ALA A 192 11.20 2.94 15.80
C ALA A 192 12.20 2.03 15.05
N VAL A 193 11.95 0.71 15.03
CA VAL A 193 12.75 -0.23 14.24
C VAL A 193 12.55 -0.04 12.74
N ILE A 194 11.30 0.10 12.31
CA ILE A 194 10.96 0.29 10.90
C ILE A 194 11.57 1.59 10.38
N ASP A 195 11.50 2.66 11.18
CA ASP A 195 12.00 3.99 10.84
C ASP A 195 13.54 4.10 10.94
N GLY A 196 14.20 3.11 11.55
CA GLY A 196 15.66 3.08 11.71
C GLY A 196 16.18 3.85 12.94
N ASP A 197 15.28 4.31 13.81
CA ASP A 197 15.60 5.02 15.06
C ASP A 197 16.14 4.07 16.14
N CYS A 198 15.86 2.77 16.04
CA CYS A 198 16.32 1.75 16.96
C CYS A 198 16.66 0.45 16.22
N PRO A 199 17.81 -0.20 16.47
CA PRO A 199 18.06 -1.52 15.90
C PRO A 199 17.09 -2.55 16.50
N ASN A 200 16.76 -3.59 15.73
CA ASN A 200 16.00 -4.74 16.24
C ASN A 200 16.88 -5.67 17.10
N ASP A 201 17.37 -5.12 18.21
CA ASP A 201 18.20 -5.79 19.19
C ASP A 201 17.48 -5.76 20.54
N HIS A 202 17.56 -6.86 21.29
CA HIS A 202 16.82 -7.02 22.54
C HIS A 202 17.16 -5.89 23.54
N ASP A 203 18.43 -5.63 23.79
CA ASP A 203 18.86 -4.69 24.82
C ASP A 203 18.58 -3.23 24.40
N ALA A 204 18.79 -2.92 23.12
CA ALA A 204 18.43 -1.61 22.57
C ALA A 204 16.93 -1.32 22.71
N LEU A 205 16.08 -2.31 22.43
CA LEU A 205 14.62 -2.18 22.55
C LEU A 205 14.16 -2.08 24.00
N MET A 206 14.76 -2.82 24.92
CA MET A 206 14.48 -2.72 26.36
C MET A 206 14.86 -1.33 26.91
N ALA A 207 16.01 -0.79 26.48
CA ALA A 207 16.43 0.57 26.84
C ALA A 207 15.49 1.65 26.29
N LEU A 208 15.06 1.50 25.02
CA LEU A 208 14.07 2.40 24.42
C LEU A 208 12.73 2.31 25.16
N ALA A 209 12.25 1.11 25.49
CA ALA A 209 11.02 0.91 26.24
C ALA A 209 11.05 1.63 27.59
N ALA A 210 12.15 1.50 28.34
CA ALA A 210 12.34 2.20 29.61
C ALA A 210 12.25 3.73 29.47
N ARG A 211 12.89 4.29 28.43
CA ARG A 211 12.81 5.73 28.11
C ARG A 211 11.39 6.16 27.77
N LEU A 212 10.69 5.39 26.93
CA LEU A 212 9.35 5.73 26.45
C LEU A 212 8.29 5.70 27.56
N VAL A 213 8.47 4.88 28.59
CA VAL A 213 7.59 4.84 29.77
C VAL A 213 7.92 5.94 30.76
N SER A 214 9.19 6.35 30.84
CA SER A 214 9.65 7.40 31.77
C SER A 214 9.30 8.82 31.30
N GLN A 215 9.00 9.00 30.01
CA GLN A 215 8.54 10.27 29.45
C GLN A 215 7.01 10.20 29.26
N PRO A 216 6.20 10.96 30.04
CA PRO A 216 4.78 11.03 29.77
C PRO A 216 4.58 11.63 28.38
N SER A 217 3.71 11.00 27.59
CA SER A 217 3.29 11.54 26.29
C SER A 217 2.64 12.90 26.54
N GLY A 218 3.25 13.96 25.99
CA GLY A 218 2.64 15.29 25.92
C GLY A 218 1.42 15.31 25.03
#